data_AF-A0A956W3I2-F1
#
_entry.id   AF-A0A956W3I2-F1
#
_cell.length_a   1.000
_cell.length_b   1.000
_cell.length_c   1.000
_cell.angle_alpha   90.00
_cell.angle_beta   90.00
_cell.angle_gamma   90.00
#
_symmetry.space_group_name_H-M   'P 1'
#
loop_
_entity.id
_entity.type
_entity.pdbx_description
1 polymer ?
#
loop_
_entity_poly.entity_id
_entity_poly.type
_entity_poly.pdbx_seq_one_letter_code
_entity_poly.pdbx_strand_id
1 'polypeptide(L)'
;VVLSLGSDGAYGHPDHLAVHRWVQQAWETIEEKPVLLYAAFPPGLFQPQYERCVMSGIMGDPPLLMPQDIGQNTVDICVDIRAVAANKREAIAAHATQLQDGDPETMFPAGIVPALMEQETYGIAIGESAPDLEATIARLQELSPVFARC
;
A
#
# COMPACT_ATOMS: atom_id res chain seq x y z
N VAL A 1 5.77 14.61 -1.30
CA VAL A 1 5.63 13.22 -0.80
C VAL A 1 5.45 12.32 -2.01
N VAL A 2 6.07 11.15 -2.02
CA VAL A 2 5.86 10.08 -3.00
C VAL A 2 5.20 8.90 -2.28
N LEU A 3 4.19 8.28 -2.89
CA LEU A 3 3.58 7.05 -2.39
C LEU A 3 3.88 5.90 -3.34
N SER A 4 4.14 4.72 -2.78
CA SER A 4 4.24 3.46 -3.52
C SER A 4 3.75 2.30 -2.66
N LEU A 5 3.72 1.10 -3.23
CA LEU A 5 3.52 -0.14 -2.47
C LEU A 5 4.80 -0.52 -1.72
N GLY A 6 4.62 -1.24 -0.61
CA GLY A 6 5.72 -1.87 0.11
C GLY A 6 6.43 -2.96 -0.69
N SER A 7 7.48 -3.53 -0.10
CA SER A 7 8.30 -4.58 -0.72
C SER A 7 7.53 -5.87 -1.01
N ASP A 8 6.37 -6.04 -0.39
CA ASP A 8 5.43 -7.15 -0.63
C ASP A 8 4.44 -6.88 -1.78
N GLY A 9 4.39 -5.66 -2.33
CA GLY A 9 3.44 -5.30 -3.39
C GLY A 9 1.98 -5.46 -2.99
N ALA A 10 1.65 -5.35 -1.68
CA ALA A 10 0.36 -5.62 -1.04
C ALA A 10 -0.09 -7.10 -1.04
N TYR A 11 -0.02 -7.78 -2.18
CA TYR A 11 -0.38 -9.19 -2.31
C TYR A 11 0.58 -9.98 -3.22
N GLY A 12 1.80 -9.48 -3.41
CA GLY A 12 2.88 -10.17 -4.14
C GLY A 12 2.81 -10.10 -5.67
N HIS A 13 1.91 -9.31 -6.26
CA HIS A 13 1.78 -9.24 -7.72
C HIS A 13 3.12 -8.84 -8.37
N PRO A 14 3.61 -9.56 -9.40
CA PRO A 14 4.92 -9.29 -10.00
C PRO A 14 5.11 -7.83 -10.43
N ASP A 15 4.07 -7.23 -11.01
CA ASP A 15 4.11 -5.82 -11.42
C ASP A 15 4.24 -4.86 -10.22
N HIS A 16 3.57 -5.16 -9.11
CA HIS A 16 3.67 -4.32 -7.90
C HIS A 16 5.07 -4.40 -7.30
N LEU A 17 5.66 -5.60 -7.29
CA LEU A 17 7.03 -5.81 -6.84
C LEU A 17 8.04 -5.10 -7.75
N ALA A 18 7.80 -5.09 -9.07
CA ALA A 18 8.62 -4.36 -10.03
C ALA A 18 8.53 -2.84 -9.81
N VAL A 19 7.32 -2.30 -9.68
CA VAL A 19 7.09 -0.87 -9.41
C VAL A 19 7.76 -0.44 -8.11
N HIS A 20 7.63 -1.22 -7.04
CA HIS A 20 8.32 -0.95 -5.77
C HIS A 20 9.84 -0.77 -5.99
N ARG A 21 10.48 -1.73 -6.67
CA ARG A 21 11.92 -1.68 -6.96
C ARG A 21 12.31 -0.46 -7.81
N TRP A 22 11.51 -0.14 -8.83
CA TRP A 22 11.79 1.01 -9.70
C TRP A 22 11.62 2.34 -8.99
N VAL A 23 10.59 2.48 -8.15
CA VAL A 23 10.37 3.69 -7.34
C VAL A 23 11.53 3.86 -6.35
N GLN A 24 11.94 2.79 -5.67
CA GLN A 24 13.07 2.84 -4.75
C GLN A 24 14.35 3.27 -5.46
N GLN A 25 14.69 2.64 -6.60
CA GLN A 25 15.86 3.02 -7.38
C GLN A 25 15.82 4.49 -7.83
N ALA A 26 14.68 4.96 -8.34
CA ALA A 26 14.54 6.36 -8.74
C ALA A 26 14.71 7.30 -7.53
N TRP A 27 14.10 6.97 -6.40
CA TRP A 27 14.20 7.74 -5.16
C TRP A 27 15.62 7.73 -4.56
N GLU A 28 16.39 6.66 -4.77
CA GLU A 28 17.78 6.57 -4.35
C GLU A 28 18.67 7.55 -5.13
N THR A 29 18.40 7.77 -6.41
CA THR A 29 19.22 8.60 -7.31
C THR A 29 19.02 10.12 -7.20
N ILE A 30 17.96 10.58 -6.54
CA ILE A 30 17.67 12.02 -6.40
C ILE A 30 18.38 12.61 -5.18
N GLU A 31 18.99 13.80 -5.35
CA GLU A 31 19.72 14.51 -4.29
C GLU A 31 18.78 15.01 -3.19
N GLU A 32 17.74 15.75 -3.59
CA GLU A 32 16.71 16.22 -2.66
C GLU A 32 15.60 15.18 -2.51
N LYS A 33 15.77 14.29 -1.52
CA LYS A 33 14.82 13.19 -1.28
C LYS A 33 13.47 13.73 -0.75
N PRO A 34 12.35 13.54 -1.47
CA PRO A 34 11.02 13.71 -0.89
C PRO A 34 10.78 12.60 0.13
N VAL A 35 9.85 12.81 1.05
CA VAL A 35 9.36 11.71 1.89
C VAL A 35 8.71 10.65 0.99
N LEU A 36 9.19 9.41 1.08
CA LEU A 36 8.63 8.25 0.38
C LEU A 36 7.87 7.37 1.39
N LEU A 37 6.59 7.19 1.13
CA LEU A 37 5.67 6.38 1.92
C LEU A 37 5.34 5.09 1.17
N TYR A 38 5.42 3.98 1.89
CA TYR A 38 5.00 2.67 1.40
C TYR A 38 3.69 2.29 2.04
N ALA A 39 2.64 2.10 1.24
CA ALA A 39 1.39 1.53 1.72
C ALA A 39 1.68 0.17 2.36
N ALA A 40 1.22 0.02 3.61
CA ALA A 40 1.47 -1.13 4.44
C ALA A 40 0.14 -1.69 4.93
N PHE A 41 0.01 -3.01 4.91
CA PHE A 41 -1.20 -3.73 5.27
C PHE A 41 -0.89 -4.78 6.33
N PRO A 42 -1.82 -5.08 7.25
CA PRO A 42 -1.57 -6.09 8.27
C PRO A 42 -1.39 -7.48 7.64
N PRO A 43 -0.56 -8.36 8.23
CA PRO A 43 -0.39 -9.72 7.76
C PRO A 43 -1.72 -10.46 7.66
N GLY A 44 -1.88 -11.26 6.61
CA GLY A 44 -3.07 -12.07 6.36
C GLY A 44 -4.25 -11.34 5.71
N LEU A 45 -4.29 -9.99 5.71
CA LEU A 45 -5.41 -9.24 5.10
C LEU A 45 -5.60 -9.60 3.62
N PHE A 46 -4.51 -9.64 2.87
CA PHE A 46 -4.53 -9.90 1.43
C PHE A 46 -4.29 -11.38 1.06
N GLN A 47 -4.16 -12.28 2.03
CA GLN A 47 -3.94 -13.70 1.74
C GLN A 47 -5.02 -14.31 0.82
N PRO A 48 -6.32 -14.06 1.01
CA PRO A 48 -7.34 -14.58 0.10
C PRO A 48 -7.18 -14.06 -1.34
N GLN A 49 -6.70 -12.82 -1.51
CA GLN A 49 -6.43 -12.25 -2.84
C GLN A 49 -5.20 -12.90 -3.48
N TYR A 50 -4.13 -13.09 -2.70
CA TYR A 50 -2.93 -13.81 -3.13
C TYR A 50 -3.30 -15.20 -3.66
N GLU A 51 -4.07 -15.97 -2.91
CA GLU A 51 -4.46 -17.34 -3.27
C GLU A 51 -5.25 -17.37 -4.60
N ARG A 52 -6.19 -16.44 -4.80
CA ARG A 52 -6.91 -16.29 -6.07
C ARG A 52 -5.95 -15.97 -7.23
N CYS A 53 -4.99 -15.08 -7.02
CA CYS A 53 -4.01 -14.72 -8.03
C CYS A 53 -3.11 -15.92 -8.38
N VAL A 54 -2.64 -16.69 -7.40
CA VAL A 54 -1.87 -17.93 -7.65
C VAL A 54 -2.68 -18.93 -8.47
N MET A 55 -3.94 -19.18 -8.08
CA MET A 55 -4.82 -20.10 -8.81
C MET A 55 -5.12 -19.66 -10.25
N SER A 56 -5.11 -18.35 -10.51
CA SER A 56 -5.29 -17.79 -11.87
C SER A 56 -4.03 -17.84 -12.74
N GLY A 57 -2.86 -18.15 -12.15
CA GLY A 57 -1.57 -18.16 -12.84
C GLY A 57 -0.89 -16.79 -12.99
N ILE A 58 -1.51 -15.69 -12.56
CA ILE A 58 -0.95 -14.33 -12.72
C ILE A 58 0.31 -14.08 -11.88
N MET A 59 0.52 -14.89 -10.83
CA MET A 59 1.67 -14.76 -9.93
C MET A 59 2.95 -15.43 -10.47
N GLY A 60 2.84 -16.17 -11.58
CA GLY A 60 3.90 -17.05 -12.06
C GLY A 60 3.97 -18.38 -11.30
N ASP A 61 4.81 -19.29 -11.80
CA ASP A 61 5.08 -20.60 -11.20
C ASP A 61 6.62 -20.85 -11.14
N PRO A 62 7.25 -20.78 -9.94
CA PRO A 62 6.65 -20.43 -8.65
C PRO A 62 6.37 -18.92 -8.49
N PRO A 63 5.46 -18.52 -7.58
CA PRO A 63 5.31 -17.12 -7.17
C PRO A 63 6.61 -16.52 -6.59
N LEU A 64 6.79 -15.21 -6.73
CA LEU A 64 7.97 -14.49 -6.22
C LEU A 64 8.00 -14.36 -4.69
N LEU A 65 6.83 -14.34 -4.04
CA LEU A 65 6.68 -14.27 -2.59
C LEU A 65 5.75 -15.37 -2.10
N MET A 66 5.97 -15.82 -0.86
CA MET A 66 5.09 -16.75 -0.18
C MET A 66 4.06 -15.99 0.68
N PRO A 67 2.91 -16.59 1.05
CA PRO A 67 1.89 -15.92 1.85
C PRO A 67 2.41 -15.30 3.15
N GLN A 68 3.36 -15.95 3.83
CA GLN A 68 3.94 -15.44 5.08
C GLN A 68 4.82 -14.19 4.90
N ASP A 69 5.23 -13.88 3.67
CA ASP A 69 6.05 -12.72 3.33
C ASP A 69 5.18 -11.48 3.00
N ILE A 70 3.85 -11.61 3.05
CA ILE A 70 2.89 -10.55 2.71
C ILE A 70 2.34 -9.89 3.97
N GLY A 71 2.41 -8.56 4.00
CA GLY A 71 1.95 -7.72 5.09
C GLY A 71 3.07 -7.29 6.02
N GLN A 72 2.80 -6.25 6.80
CA GLN A 72 3.76 -5.58 7.68
C GLN A 72 3.23 -5.56 9.12
N ASN A 73 4.05 -5.98 10.07
CA ASN A 73 3.72 -5.95 11.51
C ASN A 73 3.89 -4.56 12.13
N THR A 74 4.65 -3.68 11.48
CA THR A 74 4.99 -2.35 11.96
C THR A 74 4.69 -1.33 10.87
N VAL A 75 4.12 -0.20 11.26
CA VAL A 75 3.78 0.94 10.41
C VAL A 75 4.14 2.22 11.15
N ASP A 76 4.50 3.27 10.42
CA ASP A 76 4.97 4.53 11.00
C ASP A 76 3.87 5.60 11.02
N ILE A 77 3.03 5.61 9.98
CA ILE A 77 2.01 6.63 9.73
C ILE A 77 0.64 5.99 9.55
N CYS A 78 -0.35 6.58 10.21
CA CYS A 78 -1.76 6.22 10.18
C CYS A 78 -2.54 7.45 9.68
N VAL A 79 -3.39 7.26 8.67
CA VAL A 79 -4.27 8.31 8.14
C VAL A 79 -5.71 7.84 8.30
N ASP A 80 -6.49 8.54 9.14
CA ASP A 80 -7.94 8.34 9.22
C ASP A 80 -8.59 8.87 7.94
N ILE A 81 -9.22 7.97 7.18
CA ILE A 81 -9.84 8.29 5.90
C ILE A 81 -11.37 8.27 5.96
N ARG A 82 -11.99 8.11 7.14
CA ARG A 82 -13.45 7.99 7.27
C ARG A 82 -14.18 9.18 6.66
N ALA A 83 -13.61 10.38 6.78
CA ALA A 83 -14.15 11.61 6.19
C ALA A 83 -14.18 11.59 4.65
N VAL A 84 -13.33 10.79 4.00
CA VAL A 84 -13.22 10.67 2.52
C VAL A 84 -13.53 9.27 2.00
N ALA A 85 -13.99 8.36 2.86
CA ALA A 85 -14.25 6.97 2.50
C ALA A 85 -15.35 6.83 1.43
N ALA A 86 -16.31 7.75 1.38
CA ALA A 86 -17.31 7.80 0.31
C ALA A 86 -16.67 8.07 -1.05
N ASN A 87 -15.79 9.08 -1.13
CA ASN A 87 -15.07 9.41 -2.36
C ASN A 87 -14.17 8.24 -2.81
N LYS A 88 -13.54 7.53 -1.87
CA LYS A 88 -12.76 6.33 -2.18
C LYS A 88 -13.63 5.23 -2.79
N ARG A 89 -14.83 4.99 -2.25
CA ARG A 89 -15.78 4.01 -2.83
C ARG A 89 -16.22 4.42 -4.23
N GLU A 90 -16.56 5.68 -4.44
CA GLU A 90 -16.95 6.20 -5.76
C GLU A 90 -15.80 6.09 -6.77
N ALA A 91 -14.57 6.41 -6.34
CA ALA A 91 -13.38 6.27 -7.18
C ALA A 91 -13.15 4.81 -7.58
N ILE A 92 -13.28 3.87 -6.64
CA ILE A 92 -13.16 2.44 -6.92
C ILE A 92 -14.27 1.99 -7.89
N ALA A 93 -15.52 2.39 -7.65
CA ALA A 93 -16.65 2.05 -8.51
C ALA A 93 -16.49 2.52 -9.97
N ALA A 94 -15.69 3.57 -10.22
CA ALA A 94 -15.39 4.04 -11.56
C ALA A 94 -14.53 3.06 -12.39
N HIS A 95 -13.88 2.07 -11.78
CA HIS A 95 -13.10 1.04 -12.47
C HIS A 95 -13.97 -0.06 -13.10
N ALA A 96 -14.93 0.32 -13.94
CA ALA A 96 -15.98 -0.56 -14.47
C ALA A 96 -15.48 -1.78 -15.28
N THR A 97 -14.25 -1.74 -15.80
CA THR A 97 -13.66 -2.91 -16.49
C THR A 97 -13.01 -3.91 -15.53
N GLN A 98 -12.75 -3.50 -14.29
CA GLN A 98 -12.13 -4.31 -13.24
C GLN A 98 -13.18 -4.82 -12.24
N LEU A 99 -14.24 -4.05 -12.02
CA LEU A 99 -15.35 -4.38 -11.13
C LEU A 99 -16.59 -4.73 -11.94
N GLN A 100 -17.16 -5.91 -11.71
CA GLN A 100 -18.49 -6.18 -12.22
C GLN A 100 -19.48 -5.26 -11.48
N ASP A 101 -20.28 -4.50 -12.24
CA ASP A 101 -21.30 -3.58 -11.72
C ASP A 101 -20.78 -2.46 -10.78
N GLY A 102 -19.46 -2.20 -10.77
CA GLY A 102 -18.85 -1.14 -9.96
C GLY A 102 -18.77 -1.45 -8.46
N ASP A 103 -19.12 -2.67 -8.02
CA ASP A 103 -19.07 -3.04 -6.62
C ASP A 103 -17.68 -3.58 -6.22
N PRO A 104 -16.91 -2.88 -5.36
CA PRO A 104 -15.59 -3.35 -4.91
C PRO A 104 -15.63 -4.71 -4.20
N GLU A 105 -16.74 -5.06 -3.56
CA GLU A 105 -16.91 -6.34 -2.86
C GLU A 105 -16.97 -7.53 -3.84
N THR A 106 -17.17 -7.28 -5.13
CA THR A 106 -17.12 -8.32 -6.18
C THR A 106 -15.71 -8.67 -6.61
N MET A 107 -14.77 -7.72 -6.47
CA MET A 107 -13.37 -7.90 -6.87
C MET A 107 -12.57 -8.56 -5.76
N PHE A 108 -12.69 -8.05 -4.53
CA PHE A 108 -11.92 -8.53 -3.40
C PHE A 108 -12.69 -9.58 -2.58
N PRO A 109 -12.01 -10.59 -2.02
CA PRO A 109 -12.58 -11.43 -0.99
C PRO A 109 -13.14 -10.62 0.19
N ALA A 110 -14.18 -11.17 0.82
CA ALA A 110 -14.90 -10.50 1.91
C ALA A 110 -13.96 -10.05 3.03
N GLY A 111 -14.19 -8.83 3.54
CA GLY A 111 -13.44 -8.25 4.65
C GLY A 111 -12.28 -7.34 4.24
N ILE A 112 -11.78 -7.45 3.01
CA ILE A 112 -10.73 -6.54 2.51
C ILE A 112 -11.29 -5.13 2.34
N VAL A 113 -12.39 -4.97 1.59
CA VAL A 113 -12.95 -3.65 1.27
C VAL A 113 -13.28 -2.86 2.54
N PRO A 114 -14.01 -3.39 3.54
CA PRO A 114 -14.27 -2.67 4.78
C PRO A 114 -12.99 -2.24 5.52
N ALA A 115 -11.98 -3.12 5.58
CA ALA A 115 -10.70 -2.83 6.23
C ALA A 115 -9.94 -1.66 5.57
N LEU A 116 -10.17 -1.43 4.27
CA LEU A 116 -9.55 -0.35 3.50
C LEU A 116 -10.32 0.98 3.53
N MET A 117 -11.40 1.11 4.31
CA MET A 117 -12.27 2.30 4.31
C MET A 117 -12.16 3.17 5.55
N GLU A 118 -11.47 2.71 6.60
CA GLU A 118 -11.38 3.46 7.87
C GLU A 118 -10.04 4.18 8.00
N GLN A 119 -8.95 3.47 7.73
CA GLN A 119 -7.60 3.96 7.93
C GLN A 119 -6.69 3.45 6.81
N GLU A 120 -5.74 4.28 6.42
CA GLU A 120 -4.62 3.88 5.58
C GLU A 120 -3.33 3.98 6.38
N THR A 121 -2.47 2.97 6.26
CA THR A 121 -1.23 2.86 7.02
C THR A 121 -0.03 2.80 6.11
N TYR A 122 1.06 3.40 6.55
CA TYR A 122 2.26 3.59 5.75
C TYR A 122 3.53 3.34 6.56
N GLY A 123 4.51 2.68 5.94
CA GLY A 123 5.90 2.74 6.36
C GLY A 123 6.63 3.90 5.68
N ILE A 124 7.65 4.46 6.33
CA ILE A 124 8.52 5.49 5.76
C ILE A 124 9.78 4.82 5.21
N ALA A 125 10.17 5.17 3.98
CA ALA A 125 11.45 4.73 3.45
C ALA A 125 12.60 5.41 4.22
N ILE A 126 13.48 4.60 4.81
CA ILE A 126 14.71 5.05 5.47
C ILE A 126 15.88 4.71 4.55
N GLY A 127 16.77 5.67 4.32
CA GLY A 127 18.01 5.51 3.54
C GLY A 127 19.18 6.20 4.24
N GLU A 128 20.41 5.98 3.77
CA GLU A 128 21.64 6.52 4.40
C GLU A 128 21.64 8.05 4.54
N SER A 129 20.84 8.75 3.74
CA SER A 129 20.63 10.21 3.80
C SER A 129 19.17 10.61 4.06
N ALA A 130 18.32 9.66 4.46
CA ALA A 130 16.96 9.98 4.87
C ALA A 130 17.00 10.72 6.21
N PRO A 131 16.11 11.70 6.44
CA PRO A 131 15.97 12.30 7.75
C PRO A 131 15.61 11.22 8.78
N ASP A 132 15.96 11.49 10.04
CA ASP A 132 15.47 10.70 11.17
C ASP A 132 13.94 10.51 11.08
N LEU A 133 13.46 9.34 11.54
CA LEU A 133 12.05 8.97 11.43
C LEU A 133 11.14 10.02 12.07
N GLU A 134 11.51 10.52 13.25
CA GLU A 134 10.73 11.53 13.97
C GLU A 134 10.70 12.86 13.24
N ALA A 135 11.85 13.29 12.69
CA ALA A 135 11.93 14.49 11.88
C ALA A 135 11.07 14.37 10.61
N THR A 136 11.01 13.19 10.01
CA THR A 136 10.17 12.92 8.84
C THR A 136 8.68 12.97 9.17
N ILE A 137 8.28 12.35 10.29
CA ILE A 137 6.90 12.39 10.78
C ILE A 137 6.48 13.83 11.08
N ALA A 138 7.31 14.60 11.79
CA ALA A 138 7.05 16.00 12.10
C ALA A 138 6.85 16.83 10.82
N ARG A 139 7.70 16.63 9.81
CA ARG A 139 7.56 17.29 8.51
C ARG A 139 6.25 16.93 7.79
N LEU A 140 5.79 15.67 7.88
CA LEU A 140 4.49 15.28 7.32
C LEU A 140 3.34 15.98 8.04
N GLN A 141 3.42 16.11 9.37
CA GLN A 141 2.41 16.78 10.18
C GLN A 141 2.33 18.29 9.91
N GLU A 142 3.46 18.94 9.62
CA GLU A 142 3.50 20.32 9.15
C GLU A 142 2.79 20.50 7.80
N LEU A 143 2.86 19.50 6.91
CA LEU A 143 2.14 19.52 5.64
C LEU A 143 0.64 19.29 5.82
N SER A 144 0.26 18.35 6.70
CA SER A 144 -1.13 18.08 7.02
C SER A 144 -1.29 17.30 8.33
N PRO A 145 -2.24 17.69 9.20
CA PRO A 145 -2.48 16.99 10.47
C PRO A 145 -3.09 15.59 10.29
N VAL A 146 -3.47 15.19 9.07
CA VAL A 146 -4.02 13.85 8.78
C VAL A 146 -2.98 12.74 8.90
N PHE A 147 -1.69 13.09 8.83
CA PHE A 147 -0.59 12.14 9.05
C PHE A 147 -0.35 11.96 10.56
N ALA A 148 -1.05 11.01 11.16
CA ALA A 148 -0.84 10.64 12.55
C ALA A 148 0.26 9.59 12.67
N ARG A 149 0.96 9.59 13.80
CA ARG A 149 1.87 8.50 14.15
C ARG A 149 1.07 7.26 14.53
N CYS A 150 1.46 6.11 14.00
CA CYS A 150 1.16 4.81 14.61
C CYS A 150 2.27 4.49 15.64
#